data_AF-A0A812V1W7-F1
#
_entry.id   AF-A0A812V1W7-F1
#
_cell.length_a   1.000
_cell.length_b   1.000
_cell.length_c   1.000
_cell.angle_alpha   90.00
_cell.angle_beta   90.00
_cell.angle_gamma   90.00
#
_symmetry.space_group_name_H-M   'P 1'
#
loop_
_entity.id
_entity.type
_entity.pdbx_description
1 polymer ?
#
loop_
_entity_poly.entity_id
_entity_poly.type
_entity_poly.pdbx_seq_one_letter_code
_entity_poly.pdbx_strand_id
1 'polypeptide(L)'
;MIMNNAFSRFFKLCNVFFSLHHKEEGDSLTFHFPTKKELMYQAVRHNYPEMGDSILVARGHPQPFCGFAHGRRQKEPGLVSISLTLAVPTVADWVSVPIQSVITSARALMLWHINHPGMEEMRRLDQQFYVVLTIHSWPRGRPFVPVSEQSAEDVEEVTTIDAGRRHGLAYWCRYQPRMVGSSSFLLSDYLMLFLERLGEHVDMHQSLDGQELQHYQCAVPDHEWQRVKDRFYNAYMLQKSAYRRANGGQTAPGMSEHAEPRFRTDRGLRMQQPLYRAVPTPPRAPALVIHNTFLELEEPEELGTGAFTRTLSRSASPRTFHNNLILVT
;
A
#
# COMPACT_ATOMS: atom_id res chain seq x y z
N MET A 1 -20.30 6.02 22.79
CA MET A 1 -21.51 5.16 22.96
C MET A 1 -21.78 4.19 21.80
N ILE A 2 -21.19 4.37 20.60
CA ILE A 2 -21.36 3.47 19.43
C ILE A 2 -20.63 2.12 19.60
N MET A 3 -19.56 2.08 20.41
CA MET A 3 -18.74 0.88 20.73
C MET A 3 -19.55 -0.35 21.13
N ASN A 4 -20.60 -0.16 21.93
CA ASN A 4 -21.41 -1.26 22.44
C ASN A 4 -22.25 -1.93 21.35
N ASN A 5 -22.45 -1.32 20.18
CA ASN A 5 -23.43 -1.84 19.24
C ASN A 5 -22.84 -2.86 18.25
N ALA A 6 -21.67 -2.62 17.67
CA ALA A 6 -21.08 -3.54 16.69
C ALA A 6 -20.55 -4.83 17.34
N PHE A 7 -19.79 -4.70 18.42
CA PHE A 7 -19.29 -5.82 19.21
C PHE A 7 -20.45 -6.63 19.79
N SER A 8 -21.40 -5.99 20.47
CA SER A 8 -22.57 -6.68 21.00
C SER A 8 -23.43 -7.33 19.91
N ARG A 9 -23.63 -6.69 18.75
CA ARG A 9 -24.37 -7.29 17.62
C ARG A 9 -23.69 -8.54 17.09
N PHE A 10 -22.38 -8.51 16.84
CA PHE A 10 -21.67 -9.69 16.34
C PHE A 10 -21.80 -10.86 17.31
N PHE A 11 -21.49 -10.66 18.60
CA PHE A 11 -21.60 -11.72 19.60
C PHE A 11 -23.05 -12.16 19.86
N LYS A 12 -24.03 -11.25 19.80
CA LYS A 12 -25.46 -11.61 19.89
C LYS A 12 -25.90 -12.45 18.69
N LEU A 13 -25.48 -12.12 17.47
CA LEU A 13 -25.82 -12.91 16.29
C LEU A 13 -25.14 -14.29 16.33
N CYS A 14 -23.87 -14.35 16.75
CA CYS A 14 -23.20 -15.63 16.99
C CYS A 14 -23.93 -16.48 18.03
N ASN A 15 -24.34 -15.88 19.15
CA ASN A 15 -25.12 -16.59 20.17
C ASN A 15 -26.50 -17.03 19.65
N VAL A 16 -27.23 -16.18 18.94
CA VAL A 16 -28.57 -16.51 18.43
C VAL A 16 -28.53 -17.63 17.39
N PHE A 17 -27.53 -17.64 16.51
CA PHE A 17 -27.47 -18.59 15.40
C PHE A 17 -26.70 -19.87 15.69
N PHE A 18 -25.77 -19.85 16.64
CA PHE A 18 -24.91 -20.99 16.94
C PHE A 18 -25.17 -21.62 18.33
N SER A 19 -26.13 -21.12 19.11
CA SER A 19 -26.52 -21.71 20.40
C SER A 19 -27.76 -22.61 20.32
N LEU A 20 -28.08 -23.18 19.16
CA LEU A 20 -29.25 -24.05 19.00
C LEU A 20 -28.88 -25.53 19.14
N HIS A 21 -29.18 -26.03 20.35
CA HIS A 21 -29.43 -27.41 20.77
C HIS A 21 -28.27 -28.42 20.93
N HIS A 22 -28.23 -28.93 22.17
CA HIS A 22 -27.60 -30.15 22.68
C HIS A 22 -28.05 -31.40 21.91
N LYS A 23 -27.10 -32.17 21.37
CA LYS A 23 -26.85 -33.58 21.74
C LYS A 23 -25.65 -34.18 20.98
N GLU A 24 -24.78 -34.79 21.79
CA GLU A 24 -23.88 -35.93 21.55
C GLU A 24 -22.86 -35.92 20.38
N GLU A 25 -21.60 -36.00 20.80
CA GLU A 25 -20.42 -36.71 20.26
C GLU A 25 -20.21 -36.82 18.75
N GLY A 26 -19.03 -36.35 18.33
CA GLY A 26 -18.33 -36.86 17.15
C GLY A 26 -18.20 -35.87 16.00
N ASP A 27 -16.95 -35.72 15.55
CA ASP A 27 -16.50 -35.20 14.26
C ASP A 27 -16.49 -33.68 13.99
N SER A 28 -15.26 -33.17 13.88
CA SER A 28 -14.89 -31.90 13.26
C SER A 28 -15.21 -31.94 11.76
N LEU A 29 -16.30 -31.33 11.34
CA LEU A 29 -16.64 -31.12 9.93
C LEU A 29 -15.96 -29.86 9.38
N THR A 30 -15.13 -30.05 8.36
CA THR A 30 -14.55 -28.97 7.55
C THR A 30 -15.42 -28.81 6.30
N PHE A 31 -16.03 -27.65 6.08
CA PHE A 31 -16.92 -27.46 4.93
C PHE A 31 -16.11 -27.20 3.64
N HIS A 32 -16.24 -28.11 2.68
CA HIS A 32 -15.99 -27.88 1.25
C HIS A 32 -17.32 -27.56 0.57
N PHE A 33 -17.42 -26.44 -0.13
CA PHE A 33 -18.59 -26.08 -0.92
C PHE A 33 -18.42 -26.55 -2.37
N PRO A 34 -19.36 -27.33 -2.95
CA PRO A 34 -19.45 -27.52 -4.38
C PRO A 34 -20.36 -26.44 -4.97
N THR A 35 -19.81 -25.50 -5.72
CA THR A 35 -20.58 -24.61 -6.57
C THR A 35 -20.37 -24.98 -8.03
N LYS A 36 -21.47 -25.03 -8.78
CA LYS A 36 -21.52 -25.34 -10.21
C LYS A 36 -20.54 -24.43 -10.97
N LYS A 37 -19.65 -25.05 -11.75
CA LYS A 37 -18.75 -24.51 -12.79
C LYS A 37 -18.56 -22.98 -12.78
N GLU A 38 -17.90 -22.48 -11.76
CA GLU A 38 -17.04 -21.30 -11.89
C GLU A 38 -15.63 -21.76 -11.52
N LEU A 39 -14.65 -21.48 -12.37
CA LEU A 39 -13.23 -21.78 -12.12
C LEU A 39 -12.74 -20.87 -10.99
N MET A 40 -12.99 -21.28 -9.74
CA MET A 40 -12.38 -20.69 -8.57
C MET A 40 -11.01 -21.34 -8.36
N TYR A 41 -9.95 -20.57 -8.56
CA TYR A 41 -8.61 -20.97 -8.13
C TYR A 41 -8.51 -20.80 -6.61
N GLN A 42 -8.80 -21.86 -5.87
CA GLN A 42 -8.50 -21.93 -4.45
C GLN A 42 -7.02 -22.28 -4.29
N ALA A 43 -6.18 -21.26 -4.13
CA ALA A 43 -4.80 -21.47 -3.69
C ALA A 43 -4.78 -21.65 -2.18
N VAL A 44 -4.99 -22.88 -1.69
CA VAL A 44 -4.61 -23.26 -0.33
C VAL A 44 -3.09 -23.26 -0.28
N ARG A 45 -2.49 -22.14 0.10
CA ARG A 45 -1.07 -22.11 0.47
C ARG A 45 -0.97 -22.38 1.97
N HIS A 46 -0.30 -23.46 2.33
CA HIS A 46 0.19 -23.73 3.68
C HIS A 46 1.29 -22.72 4.06
N ASN A 47 0.95 -21.43 4.14
CA ASN A 47 1.88 -20.38 4.54
C ASN A 47 1.70 -20.12 6.04
N TYR A 48 2.77 -20.45 6.78
CA TYR A 48 3.01 -20.07 8.18
C TYR A 48 2.64 -18.59 8.46
N PRO A 49 2.36 -18.20 9.73
CA PRO A 49 2.15 -16.80 10.07
C PRO A 49 3.36 -15.95 9.64
N GLU A 50 3.09 -14.83 8.95
CA GLU A 50 4.11 -13.87 8.53
C GLU A 50 4.19 -12.72 9.54
N MET A 51 5.33 -12.03 9.57
CA MET A 51 5.52 -10.87 10.45
C MET A 51 4.47 -9.80 10.15
N GLY A 52 3.65 -9.41 11.14
CA GLY A 52 2.55 -8.46 10.97
C GLY A 52 1.15 -9.08 10.80
N ASP A 53 1.03 -10.41 10.76
CA ASP A 53 -0.25 -11.09 10.89
C ASP A 53 -0.85 -10.85 12.29
N SER A 54 -2.17 -10.62 12.35
CA SER A 54 -2.91 -10.44 13.61
C SER A 54 -3.96 -11.53 13.76
N ILE A 55 -4.05 -12.12 14.95
CA ILE A 55 -5.01 -13.19 15.25
C ILE A 55 -5.86 -12.75 16.44
N LEU A 56 -7.17 -12.67 16.22
CA LEU A 56 -8.15 -12.51 17.28
C LEU A 56 -8.82 -13.85 17.54
N VAL A 57 -8.65 -14.40 18.74
CA VAL A 57 -9.31 -15.64 19.15
C VAL A 57 -10.50 -15.31 20.04
N ALA A 58 -11.66 -15.87 19.73
CA ALA A 58 -12.87 -15.74 20.53
C ALA A 58 -13.35 -17.13 20.97
N ARG A 59 -13.55 -17.29 22.28
CA ARG A 59 -14.08 -18.52 22.89
C ARG A 59 -15.27 -18.16 23.78
N GLY A 60 -16.43 -18.75 23.48
CA GLY A 60 -17.58 -18.70 24.38
C GLY A 60 -17.44 -19.72 25.52
N HIS A 61 -17.72 -19.32 26.75
CA HIS A 61 -17.86 -20.21 27.90
C HIS A 61 -19.37 -20.26 28.27
N PRO A 62 -20.06 -21.42 28.38
CA PRO A 62 -19.54 -22.76 28.69
C PRO A 62 -19.28 -23.74 27.52
N GLN A 63 -19.80 -23.55 26.30
CA GLN A 63 -19.44 -24.20 24.99
C GLN A 63 -20.42 -23.71 23.88
N PRO A 64 -20.26 -23.91 22.53
CA PRO A 64 -19.39 -24.83 21.77
C PRO A 64 -18.72 -24.21 20.51
N PHE A 65 -18.72 -22.89 20.31
CA PHE A 65 -18.07 -22.29 19.14
C PHE A 65 -16.65 -21.83 19.47
N CYS A 66 -15.72 -22.21 18.60
CA CYS A 66 -14.37 -21.66 18.56
C CYS A 66 -14.26 -20.83 17.29
N GLY A 67 -14.01 -19.54 17.45
CA GLY A 67 -13.81 -18.63 16.32
C GLY A 67 -12.43 -18.04 16.38
N PHE A 68 -11.74 -17.96 15.25
CA PHE A 68 -10.61 -17.04 15.13
C PHE A 68 -10.79 -16.18 13.88
N ALA A 69 -10.45 -14.91 14.02
CA ALA A 69 -10.28 -14.00 12.92
C ALA A 69 -8.77 -13.81 12.71
N HIS A 70 -8.31 -14.10 11.50
CA HIS A 70 -6.94 -13.88 11.07
C HIS A 70 -6.94 -12.70 10.10
N GLY A 71 -6.31 -11.61 10.51
CA GLY A 71 -6.05 -10.46 9.67
C GLY A 71 -4.65 -10.55 9.08
N ARG A 72 -4.56 -10.61 7.75
CA ARG A 72 -3.31 -10.63 6.98
C ARG A 72 -3.26 -9.44 6.04
N ARG A 73 -2.22 -8.61 6.17
CA ARG A 73 -1.95 -7.56 5.16
C ARG A 73 -1.73 -8.23 3.80
N GLN A 74 -2.41 -7.73 2.77
CA GLN A 74 -2.20 -8.19 1.41
C GLN A 74 -0.99 -7.47 0.82
N LYS A 75 -0.46 -8.03 -0.27
CA LYS A 75 0.63 -7.38 -1.02
C LYS A 75 0.24 -5.99 -1.53
N GLU A 76 -1.05 -5.76 -1.73
CA GLU A 76 -1.57 -4.46 -2.14
C GLU A 76 -1.62 -3.48 -0.94
N PRO A 77 -0.99 -2.30 -1.05
CA PRO A 77 -1.02 -1.26 -0.04
C PRO A 77 -2.42 -0.95 0.50
N GLY A 78 -2.58 -1.02 1.82
CA GLY A 78 -3.84 -0.66 2.49
C GLY A 78 -4.92 -1.75 2.46
N LEU A 79 -4.69 -2.88 1.81
CA LEU A 79 -5.61 -4.02 1.84
C LEU A 79 -5.22 -5.01 2.95
N VAL A 80 -6.23 -5.39 3.73
CA VAL A 80 -6.13 -6.42 4.75
C VAL A 80 -7.15 -7.50 4.41
N SER A 81 -6.69 -8.73 4.21
CA SER A 81 -7.57 -9.89 4.15
C SER A 81 -7.89 -10.32 5.57
N ILE A 82 -9.16 -10.62 5.81
CA ILE A 82 -9.62 -11.05 7.12
C ILE A 82 -10.35 -12.36 6.92
N SER A 83 -9.72 -13.43 7.38
CA SER A 83 -10.29 -14.76 7.38
C SER A 83 -10.96 -15.00 8.72
N LEU A 84 -12.28 -15.17 8.71
CA LEU A 84 -13.02 -15.58 9.90
C LEU A 84 -13.29 -17.09 9.79
N THR A 85 -12.72 -17.86 10.70
CA THR A 85 -13.02 -19.27 10.85
C THR A 85 -13.89 -19.45 12.07
N LEU A 86 -15.06 -20.06 11.88
CA LEU A 86 -15.99 -20.41 12.95
C LEU A 86 -16.17 -21.93 12.93
N ALA A 87 -15.84 -22.59 14.03
CA ALA A 87 -16.20 -23.98 14.27
C ALA A 87 -17.60 -24.02 14.90
N VAL A 88 -18.55 -24.67 14.22
CA VAL A 88 -19.94 -24.82 14.66
C VAL A 88 -20.39 -26.28 14.48
N PRO A 89 -21.14 -26.89 15.42
CA PRO A 89 -21.44 -28.32 15.40
C PRO A 89 -22.24 -28.80 14.19
N THR A 90 -23.22 -28.01 13.74
CA THR A 90 -24.05 -28.30 12.56
C THR A 90 -24.63 -27.00 12.00
N VAL A 91 -24.71 -26.86 10.68
CA VAL A 91 -25.36 -25.73 10.01
C VAL A 91 -26.53 -26.26 9.18
N ALA A 92 -27.76 -25.85 9.50
CA ALA A 92 -28.92 -26.20 8.69
C ALA A 92 -29.01 -25.33 7.41
N ASP A 93 -29.67 -25.83 6.36
CA ASP A 93 -29.71 -25.16 5.03
C ASP A 93 -30.39 -23.77 5.05
N TRP A 94 -31.29 -23.52 6.00
CA TRP A 94 -31.95 -22.23 6.18
C TRP A 94 -31.03 -21.15 6.78
N VAL A 95 -29.82 -21.52 7.21
CA VAL A 95 -28.91 -20.66 7.98
C VAL A 95 -28.06 -19.76 7.07
N SER A 96 -28.21 -19.83 5.74
CA SER A 96 -27.50 -18.97 4.78
C SER A 96 -27.72 -17.46 5.02
N VAL A 97 -28.96 -17.03 5.30
CA VAL A 97 -29.30 -15.62 5.59
C VAL A 97 -28.74 -15.17 6.97
N PRO A 98 -28.89 -15.96 8.05
CA PRO A 98 -28.17 -15.75 9.30
C PRO A 98 -26.65 -15.63 9.20
N ILE A 99 -26.00 -16.52 8.45
CA ILE A 99 -24.54 -16.51 8.25
C ILE A 99 -24.12 -15.24 7.55
N GLN A 100 -24.86 -14.79 6.53
CA GLN A 100 -24.58 -13.53 5.87
C GLN A 100 -24.65 -12.33 6.84
N SER A 101 -25.55 -12.39 7.82
CA SER A 101 -25.65 -11.37 8.88
C SER A 101 -24.46 -11.40 9.85
N VAL A 102 -23.97 -12.61 10.18
CA VAL A 102 -22.75 -12.80 10.99
C VAL A 102 -21.51 -12.30 10.24
N ILE A 103 -21.36 -12.63 8.95
CA ILE A 103 -20.24 -12.18 8.11
C ILE A 103 -20.25 -10.66 7.97
N THR A 104 -21.41 -10.06 7.69
CA THR A 104 -21.56 -8.60 7.61
C THR A 104 -21.18 -7.93 8.93
N SER A 105 -21.60 -8.51 10.06
CA SER A 105 -21.28 -7.98 11.39
C SER A 105 -19.80 -8.16 11.75
N ALA A 106 -19.19 -9.28 11.37
CA ALA A 106 -17.76 -9.51 11.54
C ALA A 106 -16.95 -8.49 10.73
N ARG A 107 -17.33 -8.26 9.46
CA ARG A 107 -16.69 -7.25 8.61
C ARG A 107 -16.79 -5.85 9.23
N ALA A 108 -17.97 -5.47 9.74
CA ALA A 108 -18.15 -4.19 10.41
C ALA A 108 -17.28 -4.05 11.67
N LEU A 109 -17.21 -5.10 12.50
CA LEU A 109 -16.36 -5.13 13.69
C LEU A 109 -14.87 -4.97 13.32
N MET A 110 -14.44 -5.67 12.28
CA MET A 110 -13.06 -5.64 11.82
C MET A 110 -12.67 -4.31 11.18
N LEU A 111 -13.55 -3.74 10.34
CA LEU A 111 -13.38 -2.40 9.80
C LEU A 111 -13.29 -1.36 10.92
N TRP A 112 -14.12 -1.48 11.96
CA TRP A 112 -14.03 -0.62 13.12
C TRP A 112 -12.71 -0.81 13.87
N HIS A 113 -12.27 -2.05 14.08
CA HIS A 113 -11.03 -2.35 14.79
C HIS A 113 -9.80 -1.78 14.08
N ILE A 114 -9.70 -2.00 12.76
CA ILE A 114 -8.58 -1.50 11.94
C ILE A 114 -8.58 0.03 11.84
N ASN A 115 -9.75 0.66 11.86
CA ASN A 115 -9.92 2.12 11.81
C ASN A 115 -10.16 2.73 13.19
N HIS A 116 -9.87 2.00 14.27
CA HIS A 116 -10.08 2.50 15.61
C HIS A 116 -9.14 3.71 15.84
N PRO A 117 -9.59 4.81 16.47
CA PRO A 117 -8.72 5.97 16.73
C PRO A 117 -7.44 5.59 17.48
N GLY A 118 -7.51 4.59 18.37
CA GLY A 118 -6.33 4.06 19.05
C GLY A 118 -5.33 3.36 18.11
N MET A 119 -5.79 2.74 17.01
CA MET A 119 -4.89 2.17 16.00
C MET A 119 -4.20 3.27 15.19
N GLU A 120 -4.89 4.36 14.88
CA GLU A 120 -4.28 5.53 14.24
C GLU A 120 -3.19 6.13 15.15
N GLU A 121 -3.49 6.30 16.44
CA GLU A 121 -2.50 6.76 17.42
C GLU A 121 -1.33 5.78 17.57
N MET A 122 -1.58 4.47 17.61
CA MET A 122 -0.49 3.48 17.63
C MET A 122 0.34 3.50 16.36
N ARG A 123 -0.26 3.69 15.16
CA ARG A 123 0.50 3.87 13.91
C ARG A 123 1.31 5.17 13.94
N ARG A 124 0.73 6.25 14.47
CA ARG A 124 1.42 7.53 14.63
C ARG A 124 2.62 7.40 15.57
N LEU A 125 2.45 6.69 16.69
CA LEU A 125 3.54 6.36 17.61
C LEU A 125 4.57 5.46 16.93
N ASP A 126 4.15 4.39 16.24
CA ASP A 126 5.02 3.48 15.46
C ASP A 126 5.87 4.25 14.44
N GLN A 127 5.28 5.19 13.71
CA GLN A 127 5.98 6.07 12.78
C GLN A 127 7.05 6.94 13.46
N GLN A 128 6.91 7.25 14.74
CA GLN A 128 7.94 7.96 15.50
C GLN A 128 9.11 7.05 15.91
N PHE A 129 8.95 5.72 15.87
CA PHE A 129 10.04 4.79 16.14
C PHE A 129 10.99 4.59 14.97
N TYR A 130 10.63 5.06 13.76
CA TYR A 130 11.47 4.91 12.58
C TYR A 130 11.89 6.26 12.02
N VAL A 131 13.14 6.33 11.56
CA VAL A 131 13.62 7.41 10.71
C VAL A 131 13.62 6.93 9.28
N VAL A 132 12.94 7.67 8.40
CA VAL A 132 13.02 7.44 6.96
C VAL A 132 14.20 8.21 6.41
N LEU A 133 15.19 7.47 5.91
CA LEU A 133 16.36 8.02 5.25
C LEU A 133 16.10 8.11 3.75
N THR A 134 16.58 9.17 3.12
CA THR A 134 16.53 9.33 1.67
C THR A 134 17.86 9.81 1.16
N ILE A 135 18.41 9.09 0.19
CA ILE A 135 19.60 9.52 -0.53
C ILE A 135 19.15 10.28 -1.79
N HIS A 136 19.86 11.34 -2.16
CA HIS A 136 19.56 12.14 -3.34
C HIS A 136 20.83 12.53 -4.11
N SER A 137 20.66 12.97 -5.36
CA SER A 137 21.69 13.66 -6.16
C SER A 137 22.98 12.86 -6.45
N TRP A 138 22.90 11.77 -7.23
CA TRP A 138 24.08 11.06 -7.77
C TRP A 138 24.14 11.05 -9.31
N PRO A 139 24.36 12.20 -9.97
CA PRO A 139 24.27 12.31 -11.43
C PRO A 139 25.36 11.52 -12.19
N ARG A 140 26.41 11.05 -11.51
CA ARG A 140 27.59 10.40 -12.10
C ARG A 140 27.74 8.96 -11.61
N GLY A 141 26.61 8.27 -11.46
CA GLY A 141 26.53 6.88 -11.06
C GLY A 141 26.34 6.67 -9.56
N ARG A 142 26.40 5.41 -9.13
CA ARG A 142 26.07 4.99 -7.76
C ARG A 142 27.03 5.58 -6.71
N PRO A 143 26.58 5.73 -5.45
CA PRO A 143 27.42 6.18 -4.33
C PRO A 143 28.56 5.21 -4.06
N PHE A 144 29.52 5.64 -3.24
CA PHE A 144 30.73 4.86 -2.94
C PHE A 144 30.61 4.20 -1.56
N VAL A 145 31.22 3.04 -1.40
CA VAL A 145 31.37 2.35 -0.11
C VAL A 145 32.85 2.27 0.27
N PRO A 146 33.17 2.27 1.58
CA PRO A 146 34.55 2.10 2.02
C PRO A 146 35.04 0.67 1.78
N VAL A 147 36.32 0.54 1.46
CA VAL A 147 37.00 -0.73 1.19
C VAL A 147 38.18 -0.86 2.14
N SER A 148 38.41 -2.06 2.67
CA SER A 148 39.62 -2.33 3.44
C SER A 148 40.84 -2.29 2.52
N GLU A 149 42.01 -1.95 3.07
CA GLU A 149 43.26 -1.92 2.30
C GLU A 149 43.56 -3.27 1.65
N GLN A 150 43.31 -4.37 2.35
CA GLN A 150 43.48 -5.74 1.84
C GLN A 150 42.57 -6.04 0.63
N SER A 151 41.32 -5.56 0.64
CA SER A 151 40.39 -5.78 -0.46
C SER A 151 40.55 -4.75 -1.59
N ALA A 152 41.38 -3.73 -1.43
CA ALA A 152 41.56 -2.70 -2.44
C ALA A 152 42.33 -3.21 -3.67
N GLU A 153 43.17 -4.25 -3.50
CA GLU A 153 43.94 -4.86 -4.60
C GLU A 153 43.04 -5.61 -5.60
N ASP A 154 41.92 -6.16 -5.13
CA ASP A 154 40.99 -6.94 -5.95
C ASP A 154 39.93 -6.10 -6.68
N VAL A 155 39.88 -4.79 -6.42
CA VAL A 155 38.83 -3.90 -6.94
C VAL A 155 39.37 -3.00 -8.04
N GLU A 156 38.81 -3.11 -9.25
CA GLU A 156 39.30 -2.39 -10.44
C GLU A 156 39.28 -0.85 -10.30
N GLU A 157 38.28 -0.30 -9.62
CA GLU A 157 38.09 1.16 -9.49
C GLU A 157 38.10 1.59 -8.02
N VAL A 158 39.29 1.81 -7.48
CA VAL A 158 39.49 2.35 -6.12
C VAL A 158 39.91 3.81 -6.17
N THR A 159 39.21 4.64 -5.40
CA THR A 159 39.56 6.04 -5.16
C THR A 159 40.18 6.21 -3.79
N THR A 160 41.34 6.87 -3.73
CA THR A 160 42.07 7.11 -2.48
C THR A 160 41.83 8.52 -1.93
N ILE A 161 41.58 8.62 -0.62
CA ILE A 161 41.41 9.87 0.12
C ILE A 161 42.32 9.88 1.35
N ASP A 162 43.38 10.70 1.30
CA ASP A 162 44.39 10.76 2.36
C ASP A 162 43.82 11.20 3.72
N ALA A 163 42.82 12.09 3.71
CA ALA A 163 42.11 12.53 4.91
C ALA A 163 41.46 11.37 5.69
N GLY A 164 41.13 10.27 4.99
CA GLY A 164 40.53 9.08 5.61
C GLY A 164 41.53 8.10 6.22
N ARG A 165 42.84 8.23 5.99
CA ARG A 165 43.86 7.27 6.48
C ARG A 165 43.82 7.10 8.00
N ARG A 166 43.64 8.19 8.74
CA ARG A 166 43.58 8.17 10.22
C ARG A 166 42.40 7.37 10.79
N HIS A 167 41.37 7.14 9.97
CA HIS A 167 40.16 6.44 10.34
C HIS A 167 40.03 5.06 9.66
N GLY A 168 41.04 4.62 8.92
CA GLY A 168 40.96 3.40 8.10
C GLY A 168 40.02 3.52 6.89
N LEU A 169 39.70 4.75 6.47
CA LEU A 169 38.75 5.06 5.38
C LEU A 169 39.47 5.70 4.19
N ALA A 170 40.65 5.18 3.86
CA ALA A 170 41.48 5.72 2.78
C ALA A 170 40.97 5.29 1.40
N TYR A 171 40.36 4.09 1.29
CA TYR A 171 40.00 3.46 0.03
C TYR A 171 38.49 3.38 -0.13
N TRP A 172 38.01 3.77 -1.31
CA TRP A 172 36.60 3.84 -1.63
C TRP A 172 36.36 3.24 -3.01
N CYS A 173 35.33 2.43 -3.17
CA CYS A 173 34.91 1.93 -4.48
C CYS A 173 33.44 2.26 -4.73
N ARG A 174 33.04 2.20 -6.00
CA ARG A 174 31.64 2.43 -6.39
C ARG A 174 30.77 1.25 -5.95
N TYR A 175 29.65 1.54 -5.29
CA TYR A 175 28.69 0.53 -4.89
C TYR A 175 28.09 -0.21 -6.10
N GLN A 176 28.04 -1.53 -6.00
CA GLN A 176 27.41 -2.41 -6.98
C GLN A 176 26.43 -3.35 -6.26
N PRO A 177 25.15 -3.44 -6.66
CA PRO A 177 24.16 -4.33 -6.03
C PRO A 177 24.60 -5.78 -5.87
N ARG A 178 25.42 -6.29 -6.81
CA ARG A 178 25.99 -7.64 -6.72
C ARG A 178 26.84 -7.89 -5.47
N MET A 179 27.36 -6.83 -4.83
CA MET A 179 28.12 -6.92 -3.58
C MET A 179 27.28 -7.47 -2.41
N VAL A 180 25.95 -7.34 -2.49
CA VAL A 180 25.00 -7.87 -1.50
C VAL A 180 24.06 -8.93 -2.10
N GLY A 181 24.35 -9.42 -3.31
CA GLY A 181 23.49 -10.37 -4.02
C GLY A 181 22.21 -9.76 -4.63
N SER A 182 22.08 -8.43 -4.64
CA SER A 182 20.92 -7.73 -5.21
C SER A 182 21.08 -7.45 -6.70
N SER A 183 19.97 -7.44 -7.44
CA SER A 183 19.94 -7.12 -8.88
C SER A 183 19.77 -5.62 -9.16
N SER A 184 19.19 -4.87 -8.21
CA SER A 184 18.91 -3.44 -8.32
C SER A 184 19.48 -2.69 -7.12
N PHE A 185 19.54 -1.36 -7.24
CA PHE A 185 19.95 -0.52 -6.11
C PHE A 185 18.79 -0.43 -5.11
N LEU A 186 19.07 -0.73 -3.85
CA LEU A 186 18.21 -0.44 -2.71
C LEU A 186 19.04 0.35 -1.69
N LEU A 187 18.44 1.40 -1.12
CA LEU A 187 19.13 2.23 -0.13
C LEU A 187 19.45 1.43 1.13
N SER A 188 18.51 0.60 1.58
CA SER A 188 18.68 -0.31 2.73
C SER A 188 19.95 -1.14 2.57
N ASP A 189 20.07 -1.88 1.46
CA ASP A 189 21.25 -2.69 1.13
C ASP A 189 22.56 -1.89 1.12
N TYR A 190 22.55 -0.73 0.45
CA TYR A 190 23.73 0.12 0.36
C TYR A 190 24.19 0.60 1.75
N LEU A 191 23.26 1.05 2.58
CA LEU A 191 23.59 1.59 3.90
C LEU A 191 23.97 0.51 4.90
N MET A 192 23.34 -0.68 4.83
CA MET A 192 23.77 -1.84 5.63
C MET A 192 25.22 -2.21 5.29
N LEU A 193 25.55 -2.36 4.00
CA LEU A 193 26.93 -2.62 3.59
C LEU A 193 27.89 -1.48 3.99
N PHE A 194 27.46 -0.23 3.84
CA PHE A 194 28.27 0.93 4.22
C PHE A 194 28.61 0.90 5.71
N LEU A 195 27.62 0.67 6.58
CA LEU A 195 27.79 0.60 8.03
C LEU A 195 28.56 -0.66 8.46
N GLU A 196 28.31 -1.80 7.82
CA GLU A 196 29.06 -3.03 8.06
C GLU A 196 30.56 -2.82 7.82
N ARG A 197 30.92 -2.08 6.76
CA ARG A 197 32.32 -1.72 6.48
C ARG A 197 32.91 -0.73 7.48
N LEU A 198 32.08 -0.02 8.23
CA LEU A 198 32.48 0.75 9.41
C LEU A 198 32.53 -0.12 10.68
N GLY A 199 32.14 -1.39 10.64
CA GLY A 199 32.02 -2.25 11.82
C GLY A 199 30.78 -1.95 12.66
N GLU A 200 29.72 -1.41 12.04
CA GLU A 200 28.42 -1.18 12.65
C GLU A 200 27.39 -2.13 12.02
N HIS A 201 26.47 -2.65 12.83
CA HIS A 201 25.33 -3.44 12.36
C HIS A 201 24.04 -2.73 12.74
N VAL A 202 23.22 -2.43 11.73
CA VAL A 202 21.95 -1.72 11.88
C VAL A 202 20.96 -2.34 10.91
N ASP A 203 19.78 -2.69 11.42
CA ASP A 203 18.74 -3.29 10.61
C ASP A 203 18.01 -2.19 9.84
N MET A 204 18.08 -2.26 8.51
CA MET A 204 17.41 -1.33 7.63
C MET A 204 16.33 -2.01 6.84
N HIS A 205 15.17 -1.39 6.80
CA HIS A 205 13.97 -1.94 6.18
C HIS A 205 13.68 -1.22 4.86
N GLN A 206 13.43 -2.01 3.81
CA GLN A 206 12.96 -1.50 2.52
C GLN A 206 11.43 -1.33 2.49
N SER A 207 10.75 -1.64 3.58
CA SER A 207 9.31 -1.47 3.73
C SER A 207 9.00 -0.74 5.03
N LEU A 208 7.88 -0.03 5.04
CA LEU A 208 7.29 0.58 6.22
C LEU A 208 5.79 0.33 6.14
N ASP A 209 5.17 -0.10 7.24
CA ASP A 209 3.75 -0.46 7.24
C ASP A 209 3.40 -1.53 6.18
N GLY A 210 4.28 -2.50 5.95
CA GLY A 210 4.07 -3.55 4.95
C GLY A 210 4.00 -3.04 3.50
N GLN A 211 4.29 -1.78 3.25
CA GLN A 211 4.40 -1.19 1.91
C GLN A 211 5.87 -0.98 1.57
N GLU A 212 6.27 -1.33 0.35
CA GLU A 212 7.64 -1.10 -0.11
C GLU A 212 7.93 0.39 -0.32
N LEU A 213 9.02 0.88 0.26
CA LEU A 213 9.54 2.22 0.03
C LEU A 213 10.23 2.30 -1.34
N GLN A 214 10.32 3.51 -1.89
CA GLN A 214 11.12 3.77 -3.10
C GLN A 214 12.57 3.31 -2.92
N HIS A 215 13.23 2.89 -4.00
CA HIS A 215 14.60 2.35 -4.00
C HIS A 215 15.66 3.27 -3.37
N TYR A 216 15.40 4.57 -3.34
CA TYR A 216 16.27 5.59 -2.77
C TYR A 216 15.88 5.99 -1.33
N GLN A 217 14.94 5.27 -0.72
CA GLN A 217 14.51 5.42 0.66
C GLN A 217 14.62 4.10 1.41
N CYS A 218 14.83 4.20 2.72
CA CYS A 218 14.70 3.08 3.66
C CYS A 218 14.23 3.59 5.01
N ALA A 219 13.69 2.69 5.83
CA ALA A 219 13.36 2.95 7.22
C ALA A 219 14.40 2.29 8.13
N VAL A 220 14.73 2.93 9.24
CA VAL A 220 15.63 2.41 10.28
C VAL A 220 15.04 2.77 11.63
N PRO A 221 15.12 1.90 12.66
CA PRO A 221 14.70 2.27 14.00
C PRO A 221 15.46 3.51 14.50
N ASP A 222 14.74 4.51 15.03
CA ASP A 222 15.32 5.81 15.42
C ASP A 222 16.47 5.64 16.42
N HIS A 223 16.27 4.83 17.45
CA HIS A 223 17.31 4.57 18.45
C HIS A 223 18.59 3.94 17.87
N GLU A 224 18.47 3.04 16.89
CA GLU A 224 19.64 2.46 16.21
C GLU A 224 20.32 3.51 15.33
N TRP A 225 19.53 4.32 14.62
CA TRP A 225 20.06 5.39 13.80
C TRP A 225 20.81 6.42 14.64
N GLN A 226 20.23 6.92 15.74
CA GLN A 226 20.89 7.88 16.63
C GLN A 226 22.22 7.34 17.15
N ARG A 227 22.32 6.03 17.43
CA ARG A 227 23.56 5.39 17.88
C ARG A 227 24.70 5.49 16.86
N VAL A 228 24.40 5.31 15.57
CA VAL A 228 25.44 5.24 14.51
C VAL A 228 25.59 6.53 13.70
N LYS A 229 24.65 7.46 13.83
CA LYS A 229 24.50 8.66 12.99
C LYS A 229 25.77 9.49 12.90
N ASP A 230 26.42 9.80 14.02
CA ASP A 230 27.62 10.64 14.02
C ASP A 230 28.79 9.97 13.27
N ARG A 231 28.98 8.68 13.51
CA ARG A 231 30.02 7.88 12.83
C ARG A 231 29.73 7.79 11.34
N PHE A 232 28.46 7.57 10.98
CA PHE A 232 28.02 7.57 9.59
C PHE A 232 28.34 8.91 8.92
N TYR A 233 27.92 10.05 9.48
CA TYR A 233 28.11 11.35 8.84
C TYR A 233 29.60 11.73 8.69
N ASN A 234 30.44 11.37 9.67
CA ASN A 234 31.88 11.55 9.57
C ASN A 234 32.48 10.76 8.37
N ALA A 235 32.11 9.49 8.23
CA ALA A 235 32.52 8.68 7.09
C ALA A 235 31.90 9.16 5.77
N TYR A 236 30.64 9.58 5.78
CA TYR A 236 29.91 10.02 4.60
C TYR A 236 30.49 11.33 4.02
N MET A 237 31.07 12.20 4.85
CA MET A 237 31.80 13.38 4.36
C MET A 237 33.07 13.01 3.58
N LEU A 238 33.78 11.97 4.01
CA LEU A 238 34.91 11.41 3.26
C LEU A 238 34.44 10.73 1.96
N GLN A 239 33.33 9.99 2.02
CA GLN A 239 32.68 9.40 0.84
C GLN A 239 32.36 10.46 -0.21
N LYS A 240 31.77 11.61 0.18
CA LYS A 240 31.47 12.70 -0.75
C LYS A 240 32.74 13.26 -1.39
N SER A 241 33.84 13.31 -0.64
CA SER A 241 35.14 13.76 -1.15
C SER A 241 35.71 12.76 -2.16
N ALA A 242 35.63 11.45 -1.87
CA ALA A 242 35.98 10.37 -2.80
C ALA A 242 35.15 10.46 -4.09
N TYR A 243 33.83 10.60 -3.95
CA TYR A 243 32.92 10.67 -5.08
C TYR A 243 33.21 11.87 -6.00
N ARG A 244 33.47 13.06 -5.43
CA ARG A 244 33.84 14.25 -6.21
C ARG A 244 35.18 14.07 -6.92
N ARG A 245 36.18 13.49 -6.24
CA ARG A 245 37.51 13.23 -6.78
C ARG A 245 37.46 12.26 -7.95
N ALA A 246 36.74 11.14 -7.79
CA ALA A 246 36.62 10.11 -8.80
C ALA A 246 35.87 10.60 -10.05
N ASN A 247 34.82 11.40 -9.86
CA ASN A 247 33.95 11.81 -10.95
C ASN A 247 34.31 13.18 -11.54
N GLY A 248 35.20 13.98 -10.94
CA GLY A 248 35.62 15.29 -11.47
C GLY A 248 34.52 16.37 -11.43
N GLY A 249 33.78 16.50 -10.32
CA GLY A 249 32.67 17.45 -10.19
C GLY A 249 32.47 17.97 -8.77
N GLN A 250 31.63 19.02 -8.63
CA GLN A 250 31.31 19.63 -7.32
C GLN A 250 30.15 18.92 -6.59
N THR A 251 29.31 18.19 -7.34
CA THR A 251 28.15 17.49 -6.82
C THR A 251 28.52 16.11 -6.26
N ALA A 252 27.85 15.71 -5.19
CA ALA A 252 28.00 14.42 -4.54
C ALA A 252 26.66 13.96 -3.96
N PRO A 253 26.48 12.65 -3.71
CA PRO A 253 25.29 12.14 -3.06
C PRO A 253 24.99 12.89 -1.75
N GLY A 254 23.75 13.35 -1.60
CA GLY A 254 23.22 13.91 -0.37
C GLY A 254 22.38 12.88 0.38
N MET A 255 22.24 13.07 1.68
CA MET A 255 21.38 12.25 2.54
C MET A 255 20.50 13.18 3.35
N SER A 256 19.21 12.88 3.41
CA SER A 256 18.23 13.58 4.24
C SER A 256 17.56 12.59 5.19
N GLU A 257 17.39 13.03 6.44
CA GLU A 257 16.66 12.32 7.49
C GLU A 257 15.21 12.82 7.55
N HIS A 258 14.33 12.03 8.17
CA HIS A 258 12.91 12.37 8.36
C HIS A 258 12.20 12.75 7.04
N ALA A 259 12.58 12.10 5.95
CA ALA A 259 11.90 12.30 4.68
C ALA A 259 10.49 11.71 4.76
N GLU A 260 9.53 12.33 4.07
CA GLU A 260 8.20 11.74 3.93
C GLU A 260 8.32 10.39 3.18
N PRO A 261 7.75 9.30 3.72
CA PRO A 261 7.83 7.99 3.10
C PRO A 261 7.08 8.00 1.77
N ARG A 262 7.78 7.63 0.70
CA ARG A 262 7.19 7.43 -0.62
C ARG A 262 7.20 5.94 -0.90
N PHE A 263 6.01 5.42 -1.13
CA PHE A 263 5.84 4.01 -1.45
C PHE A 263 5.97 3.77 -2.94
N ARG A 264 6.41 2.57 -3.30
CA ARG A 264 6.34 2.10 -4.68
C ARG A 264 4.88 1.89 -5.01
N THR A 265 4.28 2.84 -5.71
CA THR A 265 3.03 2.56 -6.42
C THR A 265 3.40 1.51 -7.46
N ASP A 266 2.82 0.33 -7.34
CA ASP A 266 3.14 -0.81 -8.17
C ASP A 266 2.65 -0.52 -9.61
N ARG A 267 3.37 0.33 -10.34
CA ARG A 267 3.09 0.69 -11.74
C ARG A 267 3.18 -0.52 -12.68
N GLY A 268 3.59 -1.68 -12.16
CA GLY A 268 3.72 -2.95 -12.87
C GLY A 268 2.58 -3.94 -12.65
N LEU A 269 1.69 -3.73 -11.68
CA LEU A 269 0.40 -4.41 -11.70
C LEU A 269 -0.46 -3.72 -12.76
N ARG A 270 -0.15 -4.03 -14.03
CA ARG A 270 -1.20 -4.23 -15.03
C ARG A 270 -2.30 -4.96 -14.28
N MET A 271 -3.41 -4.28 -14.03
CA MET A 271 -4.66 -4.93 -13.70
C MET A 271 -4.77 -6.11 -14.67
N GLN A 272 -4.55 -7.33 -14.19
CA GLN A 272 -5.24 -8.45 -14.81
C GLN A 272 -6.70 -8.02 -14.76
N GLN A 273 -7.30 -7.95 -15.94
CA GLN A 273 -8.61 -7.38 -16.21
C GLN A 273 -9.55 -7.58 -15.01
N PRO A 274 -10.30 -6.55 -14.59
CA PRO A 274 -11.34 -6.76 -13.60
C PRO A 274 -12.21 -7.92 -14.09
N LEU A 275 -12.26 -9.01 -13.31
CA LEU A 275 -13.24 -10.09 -13.51
C LEU A 275 -14.69 -9.59 -13.37
N TYR A 276 -14.87 -8.30 -13.08
CA TYR A 276 -16.11 -7.59 -13.30
C TYR A 276 -16.28 -7.29 -14.80
N ARG A 277 -17.10 -8.10 -15.45
CA ARG A 277 -17.79 -7.72 -16.70
C ARG A 277 -18.43 -6.35 -16.47
N ALA A 278 -17.93 -5.33 -17.16
CA ALA A 278 -18.50 -4.00 -17.09
C ALA A 278 -20.00 -4.08 -17.42
N VAL A 279 -20.83 -3.66 -16.47
CA VAL A 279 -22.21 -3.26 -16.77
C VAL A 279 -22.10 -2.14 -17.80
N PRO A 280 -22.86 -2.16 -18.92
CA PRO A 280 -22.84 -1.09 -19.90
C PRO A 280 -23.05 0.24 -19.20
N THR A 281 -21.99 1.04 -19.10
CA THR A 281 -22.11 2.40 -18.58
C THR A 281 -23.03 3.17 -19.52
N PRO A 282 -24.02 3.92 -18.99
CA PRO A 282 -24.79 4.84 -19.82
C PRO A 282 -23.84 5.82 -20.53
N PRO A 283 -24.22 6.33 -21.71
CA PRO A 283 -23.37 7.21 -22.52
C PRO A 283 -22.80 8.33 -21.66
N ARG A 284 -21.47 8.53 -21.76
CA ARG A 284 -20.73 9.57 -21.03
C ARG A 284 -21.40 10.92 -21.30
N ALA A 285 -21.67 11.66 -20.23
CA ALA A 285 -22.04 13.07 -20.34
C ALA A 285 -20.91 13.83 -21.09
N PRO A 286 -21.25 14.79 -21.96
CA PRO A 286 -20.27 15.55 -22.73
C PRO A 286 -19.29 16.27 -21.81
N ALA A 287 -18.03 16.34 -22.24
CA ALA A 287 -16.99 17.05 -21.49
C ALA A 287 -17.31 18.55 -21.51
N LEU A 288 -17.46 19.13 -20.31
CA LEU A 288 -17.66 20.57 -20.15
C LEU A 288 -16.28 21.22 -20.06
N VAL A 289 -15.90 22.00 -21.07
CA VAL A 289 -14.65 22.73 -21.09
C VAL A 289 -14.93 24.20 -20.82
N ILE A 290 -14.16 24.81 -19.90
CA ILE A 290 -14.33 26.22 -19.53
C ILE A 290 -13.18 27.02 -20.14
N HIS A 291 -13.50 27.86 -21.13
CA HIS A 291 -12.54 28.79 -21.73
C HIS A 291 -12.94 30.22 -21.41
N ASN A 292 -12.03 30.95 -20.74
CA ASN A 292 -12.10 32.40 -20.54
C ASN A 292 -13.51 32.90 -20.17
N THR A 293 -14.12 32.28 -19.14
CA THR A 293 -15.47 32.56 -18.58
C THR A 293 -16.70 32.05 -19.36
N PHE A 294 -16.53 31.29 -20.44
CA PHE A 294 -17.64 30.64 -21.16
C PHE A 294 -17.60 29.11 -20.99
N LEU A 295 -18.80 28.49 -20.94
CA LEU A 295 -18.97 27.04 -20.91
C LEU A 295 -19.17 26.54 -22.33
N GLU A 296 -18.21 25.75 -22.84
CA GLU A 296 -18.32 25.06 -24.12
C GLU A 296 -18.60 23.58 -23.86
N LEU A 297 -19.63 23.06 -24.52
CA LEU A 297 -19.95 21.63 -24.53
C LEU A 297 -19.30 21.03 -25.78
N GLU A 298 -18.27 20.20 -25.61
CA GLU A 298 -17.73 19.44 -26.74
C GLU A 298 -18.73 18.35 -27.13
N GLU A 299 -19.33 18.51 -28.31
CA GLU A 299 -20.15 17.46 -28.92
C GLU A 299 -19.23 16.35 -29.47
N PRO A 300 -19.42 15.08 -29.07
CA PRO A 300 -18.55 14.00 -29.50
C PRO A 300 -18.66 13.78 -31.01
N GLU A 301 -17.50 13.79 -31.69
CA GLU A 301 -17.34 13.69 -33.15
C GLU A 301 -17.96 12.42 -33.78
N GLU A 302 -18.37 11.44 -32.97
CA GLU A 302 -18.98 10.19 -33.41
C GLU A 302 -20.48 10.30 -33.75
N LEU A 303 -21.13 11.42 -33.43
CA LEU A 303 -22.47 11.75 -33.92
C LEU A 303 -22.33 12.48 -35.26
N GLY A 304 -22.12 11.69 -36.33
CA GLY A 304 -21.96 12.17 -37.70
C GLY A 304 -22.89 13.35 -38.01
N THR A 305 -22.28 14.43 -38.50
CA THR A 305 -22.93 15.69 -38.87
C THR A 305 -24.04 15.47 -39.89
N GLY A 306 -25.24 15.14 -39.41
CA GLY A 306 -26.48 15.32 -40.14
C GLY A 306 -26.68 16.83 -40.30
N ALA A 307 -26.65 17.29 -41.55
CA ALA A 307 -26.85 18.69 -41.90
C ALA A 307 -28.17 19.23 -41.30
N PHE A 308 -28.06 20.01 -40.23
CA PHE A 308 -29.17 20.85 -39.78
C PHE A 308 -29.31 22.01 -40.77
N THR A 309 -30.16 21.81 -41.76
CA THR A 309 -30.58 22.85 -42.71
C THR A 309 -31.29 23.95 -41.93
N ARG A 310 -30.60 25.07 -41.66
CA ARG A 310 -31.22 26.30 -41.15
C ARG A 310 -32.23 26.79 -42.17
N THR A 311 -33.52 26.65 -41.87
CA THR A 311 -34.59 27.30 -42.60
C THR A 311 -34.51 28.81 -42.36
N LEU A 312 -34.12 29.55 -43.40
CA LEU A 312 -34.21 31.00 -43.45
C LEU A 312 -35.68 31.41 -43.39
N SER A 313 -36.11 31.88 -42.21
CA SER A 313 -37.40 32.54 -42.02
C SER A 313 -37.37 33.90 -42.73
N ARG A 314 -38.19 34.00 -43.79
CA ARG A 314 -38.46 35.24 -44.53
C ARG A 314 -39.17 36.25 -43.62
N SER A 315 -38.59 37.43 -43.55
CA SER A 315 -39.23 38.66 -43.06
C SER A 315 -40.49 38.99 -43.87
N ALA A 316 -41.63 39.12 -43.20
CA ALA A 316 -42.77 39.90 -43.67
C ALA A 316 -43.27 40.74 -42.49
N SER A 317 -43.46 42.03 -42.79
CA SER A 317 -43.74 43.12 -41.85
C SER A 317 -45.26 43.22 -41.53
N PRO A 318 -45.70 44.18 -40.69
CA PRO A 318 -46.69 43.98 -39.65
C PRO A 318 -48.13 44.29 -40.07
N ARG A 319 -49.10 43.71 -39.35
CA ARG A 319 -50.42 44.33 -39.16
C ARG A 319 -50.95 44.12 -37.75
N THR A 320 -51.30 45.26 -37.16
CA THR A 320 -52.16 45.50 -36.01
C THR A 320 -53.55 44.86 -36.17
N PHE A 321 -54.14 44.34 -35.08
CA PHE A 321 -55.38 44.83 -34.42
C PHE A 321 -55.99 43.81 -33.44
N HIS A 322 -56.36 44.36 -32.28
CA HIS A 322 -57.40 44.03 -31.27
C HIS A 322 -57.93 42.62 -30.94
N ASN A 323 -58.00 42.42 -29.61
CA ASN A 323 -59.09 41.87 -28.79
C ASN A 323 -59.74 40.53 -29.15
N ASN A 324 -59.64 39.54 -28.24
CA ASN A 324 -60.73 39.18 -27.33
C ASN A 324 -60.34 38.01 -26.40
N LEU A 325 -60.91 38.06 -25.19
CA LEU A 325 -60.96 37.02 -24.17
C LEU A 325 -61.45 35.65 -24.72
N ILE A 326 -61.10 34.56 -24.03
CA ILE A 326 -62.03 33.74 -23.20
C ILE A 326 -61.25 32.59 -22.52
N LEU A 327 -61.46 32.45 -21.20
CA LEU A 327 -61.17 31.28 -20.36
C LEU A 327 -61.92 30.04 -20.87
N VAL A 328 -61.31 28.86 -20.79
CA VAL A 328 -62.01 27.68 -20.26
C VAL A 328 -61.07 26.91 -19.35
N THR A 329 -61.63 26.55 -18.20
CA THR A 329 -61.12 25.86 -17.01
C THR A 329 -60.36 24.56 -17.23
#